data_AF-A0A1U7P1R8-F1
#
_entry.id   AF-A0A1U7P1R8-F1
#
_cell.length_a   1.000
_cell.length_b   1.000
_cell.length_c   1.000
_cell.angle_alpha   90.00
_cell.angle_beta   90.00
_cell.angle_gamma   90.00
#
_symmetry.space_group_name_H-M   'P 1'
#
loop_
_entity.id
_entity.type
_entity.pdbx_description
1 polymer ?
#
loop_
_entity_poly.entity_id
_entity_poly.type
_entity_poly.pdbx_seq_one_letter_code
_entity_poly.pdbx_strand_id
1 'polypeptide(L)'
;MTNPIPLLRWIIRIGGIVALGMGLAFWGGSGYALLSAHQGLGYLVSIALLLMTILGFSRGVAPGLLVLAIVWSIVVPAIGAMQLRLLPGDLHWIIQVCHLLLGVGAIAFSEIIAGRALKGLPRPA
;
A
#
# COMPACT_ATOMS: atom_id res chain seq x y z
N MET A 1 -26.12 -2.93 -5.77
CA MET A 1 -24.92 -2.05 -5.79
C MET A 1 -23.70 -2.92 -5.57
N THR A 2 -22.75 -2.91 -6.51
CA THR A 2 -21.48 -3.66 -6.36
C THR A 2 -20.66 -3.05 -5.25
N ASN A 3 -20.15 -3.88 -4.32
CA ASN A 3 -19.26 -3.41 -3.26
C ASN A 3 -17.85 -3.23 -3.86
N PRO A 4 -17.25 -2.03 -3.87
CA PRO A 4 -15.93 -1.81 -4.48
C PRO A 4 -14.76 -2.29 -3.60
N ILE A 5 -14.99 -2.61 -2.32
CA ILE A 5 -13.92 -3.00 -1.38
C ILE A 5 -13.16 -4.26 -1.82
N PRO A 6 -13.80 -5.36 -2.27
CA PRO A 6 -13.09 -6.53 -2.77
C PRO A 6 -12.19 -6.22 -3.98
N LEU A 7 -12.64 -5.37 -4.90
CA LEU A 7 -11.85 -4.94 -6.05
C LEU A 7 -10.60 -4.17 -5.61
N LEU A 8 -10.78 -3.17 -4.74
CA LEU A 8 -9.67 -2.39 -4.20
C LEU A 8 -8.66 -3.27 -3.44
N ARG A 9 -9.14 -4.26 -2.67
CA ARG A 9 -8.28 -5.22 -1.97
C ARG A 9 -7.42 -6.01 -2.96
N TRP A 10 -8.00 -6.52 -4.04
CA TRP A 10 -7.23 -7.25 -5.05
C TRP A 10 -6.23 -6.36 -5.80
N ILE A 11 -6.60 -5.11 -6.11
CA ILE A 11 -5.68 -4.13 -6.71
C ILE A 11 -4.48 -3.90 -5.78
N ILE A 12 -4.71 -3.65 -4.49
CA ILE A 12 -3.64 -3.41 -3.51
C ILE A 12 -2.78 -4.66 -3.34
N ARG A 13 -3.40 -5.85 -3.25
CA ARG A 13 -2.68 -7.10 -3.02
C ARG A 13 -1.79 -7.47 -4.19
N ILE A 14 -2.33 -7.50 -5.41
CA ILE A 14 -1.56 -7.86 -6.61
C ILE A 14 -0.54 -6.77 -6.91
N GLY A 15 -0.96 -5.51 -6.94
CA GLY A 15 -0.07 -4.37 -7.20
C GLY A 15 1.06 -4.27 -6.17
N GLY A 16 0.75 -4.49 -4.89
CA GLY A 16 1.72 -4.48 -3.80
C GLY A 16 2.72 -5.65 -3.87
N ILE A 17 2.27 -6.86 -4.20
CA ILE A 17 3.17 -8.02 -4.36
C ILE A 17 4.11 -7.80 -5.56
N VAL A 18 3.59 -7.30 -6.69
CA VAL A 18 4.42 -6.99 -7.86
C VAL A 18 5.42 -5.89 -7.53
N ALA A 19 4.97 -4.79 -6.90
CA ALA A 19 5.84 -3.70 -6.49
C ALA A 19 6.93 -4.15 -5.50
N LEU A 20 6.59 -5.04 -4.55
CA LEU A 20 7.53 -5.64 -3.60
C LEU A 20 8.60 -6.45 -4.33
N GLY A 21 8.21 -7.30 -5.28
CA GLY A 21 9.16 -8.07 -6.09
C GLY A 21 10.12 -7.17 -6.88
N MET A 22 9.61 -6.09 -7.49
CA MET A 22 10.43 -5.09 -8.17
C MET A 22 11.38 -4.38 -7.22
N GLY A 23 10.89 -3.96 -6.04
CA GLY A 23 11.71 -3.29 -5.02
C GLY A 23 12.86 -4.15 -4.53
N LEU A 24 12.63 -5.46 -4.33
CA LEU A 24 13.68 -6.42 -4.01
C LEU A 24 14.70 -6.59 -5.14
N ALA A 25 14.25 -6.60 -6.40
CA ALA A 25 15.16 -6.65 -7.55
C ALA A 25 16.05 -5.39 -7.64
N PHE A 26 15.50 -4.21 -7.35
CA PHE A 26 16.23 -2.94 -7.33
C PHE A 26 17.25 -2.88 -6.19
N TRP A 27 16.87 -3.36 -5.00
CA TRP A 27 17.77 -3.51 -3.88
C TRP A 27 18.95 -4.42 -4.26
N GLY A 28 18.69 -5.53 -4.95
CA GLY A 28 19.72 -6.42 -5.48
C GLY A 28 20.58 -5.84 -6.62
N GLY A 29 20.40 -4.58 -7.00
CA GLY A 29 21.20 -3.91 -8.03
C GLY A 29 20.72 -4.16 -9.47
N SER A 30 19.52 -4.69 -9.68
CA SER A 30 18.99 -5.06 -10.99
C SER A 30 17.65 -4.38 -11.29
N GLY A 31 17.20 -4.39 -12.56
CA GLY A 31 15.82 -4.02 -12.91
C GLY A 31 15.46 -2.53 -12.86
N TYR A 32 16.40 -1.61 -12.60
CA TYR A 32 16.15 -0.16 -12.53
C TYR A 32 15.47 0.44 -13.78
N ALA A 33 15.55 -0.21 -14.94
CA ALA A 33 14.76 0.17 -16.13
C ALA A 33 13.24 0.16 -15.88
N LEU A 34 12.77 -0.56 -14.87
CA LEU A 34 11.37 -0.64 -14.46
C LEU A 34 11.02 0.27 -13.28
N LEU A 35 11.91 1.20 -12.88
CA LEU A 35 11.69 2.09 -11.74
C LEU A 35 10.39 2.89 -11.86
N SER A 36 10.12 3.48 -13.03
CA SER A 36 8.88 4.24 -13.28
C SER A 36 7.64 3.36 -13.13
N ALA A 37 7.71 2.09 -13.54
CA ALA A 37 6.60 1.14 -13.37
C ALA A 37 6.38 0.78 -11.89
N HIS A 38 7.45 0.58 -11.11
CA HIS A 38 7.35 0.37 -9.67
C HIS A 38 6.72 1.57 -8.95
N GLN A 39 7.14 2.79 -9.30
CA GLN A 39 6.54 4.01 -8.76
C GLN A 39 5.05 4.13 -9.12
N GLY A 40 4.70 3.84 -10.38
CA GLY A 40 3.30 3.79 -10.83
C GLY A 40 2.44 2.81 -10.03
N LEU A 41 2.97 1.59 -9.77
CA LEU A 41 2.31 0.61 -8.90
C LEU A 41 2.19 1.10 -7.46
N GLY A 42 3.23 1.74 -6.92
CA GLY A 42 3.22 2.34 -5.58
C GLY A 42 2.12 3.40 -5.42
N TYR A 43 1.97 4.28 -6.43
CA TYR A 43 0.88 5.26 -6.45
C TYR A 43 -0.50 4.60 -6.57
N LEU A 44 -0.64 3.60 -7.45
CA LEU A 44 -1.89 2.86 -7.62
C LEU A 44 -2.33 2.19 -6.30
N VAL A 45 -1.41 1.50 -5.62
CA VAL A 45 -1.63 0.88 -4.31
C VAL A 45 -2.04 1.92 -3.26
N SER A 46 -1.34 3.04 -3.23
CA SER A 46 -1.59 4.12 -2.26
C SER A 46 -2.96 4.77 -2.46
N ILE A 47 -3.32 5.08 -3.70
CA ILE A 47 -4.64 5.63 -4.05
C ILE A 47 -5.74 4.62 -3.75
N ALA A 48 -5.55 3.35 -4.09
CA ALA A 48 -6.53 2.30 -3.80
C ALA A 48 -6.73 2.12 -2.28
N LEU A 49 -5.67 2.20 -1.49
CA LEU A 49 -5.76 2.17 -0.02
C LEU A 49 -6.50 3.39 0.51
N LEU A 50 -6.21 4.58 0.02
CA LEU A 50 -6.91 5.81 0.39
C LEU A 50 -8.41 5.70 0.10
N LEU A 51 -8.81 5.27 -1.10
CA LEU A 51 -10.21 5.05 -1.45
C LEU A 51 -10.87 4.01 -0.53
N MET A 52 -10.16 2.92 -0.23
CA MET A 52 -10.65 1.90 0.69
C MET A 52 -10.87 2.46 2.11
N THR A 53 -10.01 3.35 2.59
CA THR A 53 -10.19 3.99 3.90
C THR A 53 -11.41 4.91 3.95
N ILE A 54 -11.65 5.69 2.89
CA ILE A 54 -12.82 6.57 2.77
C ILE A 54 -14.11 5.72 2.84
N LEU A 55 -14.14 4.63 2.09
CA LEU A 55 -15.27 3.69 2.13
C LEU A 55 -15.44 3.03 3.50
N GLY A 56 -14.32 2.74 4.18
CA GLY A 56 -14.31 2.09 5.50
C GLY A 56 -15.10 2.85 6.57
N PHE A 57 -15.14 4.19 6.52
CA PHE A 57 -15.92 5.01 7.47
C PHE A 57 -17.42 4.68 7.41
N SER A 58 -17.95 4.46 6.19
CA SER A 58 -19.35 4.07 5.99
C SER A 58 -19.66 2.62 6.38
N ARG A 59 -18.66 1.83 6.76
CA ARG A 59 -18.77 0.38 7.04
C ARG A 59 -18.49 0.01 8.49
N GLY A 60 -18.51 0.99 9.39
CA GLY A 60 -18.30 0.78 10.83
C GLY A 60 -16.89 0.33 11.18
N VAL A 61 -15.90 0.53 10.30
CA VAL A 61 -14.49 0.26 10.62
C VAL A 61 -14.00 1.33 11.59
N ALA A 62 -13.25 0.91 12.62
CA ALA A 62 -12.74 1.80 13.67
C ALA A 62 -11.98 3.01 13.07
N PRO A 63 -12.37 4.27 13.38
CA PRO A 63 -11.77 5.47 12.81
C PRO A 63 -10.25 5.55 12.95
N GLY A 64 -9.70 5.14 14.10
CA GLY A 64 -8.25 5.16 14.34
C GLY A 64 -7.45 4.31 13.34
N LEU A 65 -7.99 3.16 12.92
CA LEU A 65 -7.38 2.33 11.88
C LEU A 65 -7.38 3.05 10.52
N LEU A 66 -8.50 3.69 10.18
CA LEU A 66 -8.68 4.37 8.90
C LEU A 66 -7.76 5.59 8.80
N VAL A 67 -7.67 6.39 9.86
CA VAL A 67 -6.74 7.52 9.94
C VAL A 67 -5.30 7.06 9.79
N LEU A 68 -4.89 5.99 10.48
CA LEU A 68 -3.54 5.43 10.35
C LEU A 68 -3.26 4.96 8.91
N ALA A 69 -4.22 4.31 8.26
CA ALA A 69 -4.08 3.86 6.88
C ALA A 69 -4.06 5.04 5.87
N ILE A 70 -4.78 6.15 6.15
CA ILE A 70 -4.67 7.39 5.38
C ILE A 70 -3.24 7.95 5.48
N VAL A 71 -2.70 8.05 6.69
CA VAL A 71 -1.30 8.47 6.89
C VAL A 71 -0.36 7.57 6.10
N TRP A 72 -0.57 6.25 6.16
CA TRP A 72 0.21 5.28 5.40
C TRP A 72 0.14 5.49 3.89
N SER A 73 -1.06 5.79 3.36
CA SER A 73 -1.27 6.05 1.92
C SER A 73 -0.52 7.28 1.40
N ILE A 74 -0.11 8.19 2.29
CA ILE A 74 0.67 9.39 1.96
C ILE A 74 2.16 9.15 2.20
N VAL A 75 2.50 8.53 3.34
CA VAL A 75 3.89 8.30 3.74
C VAL A 75 4.62 7.33 2.80
N VAL A 76 3.97 6.25 2.36
CA VAL A 76 4.58 5.28 1.43
C VAL A 76 5.10 5.96 0.15
N PRO A 77 4.27 6.69 -0.64
CA PRO A 77 4.74 7.33 -1.87
C PRO A 77 5.68 8.50 -1.60
N ALA A 78 5.51 9.24 -0.50
CA ALA A 78 6.43 10.33 -0.16
C ALA A 78 7.86 9.81 0.10
N ILE A 79 8.00 8.78 0.94
CA ILE A 79 9.28 8.14 1.21
C ILE A 79 9.84 7.49 -0.07
N GLY A 80 9.00 6.80 -0.85
CA GLY A 80 9.44 6.16 -2.10
C GLY A 80 9.96 7.15 -3.15
N ALA A 81 9.29 8.30 -3.32
CA ALA A 81 9.71 9.35 -4.26
C ALA A 81 11.03 10.02 -3.84
N MET A 82 11.27 10.10 -2.53
CA MET A 82 12.49 10.69 -1.97
C MET A 82 13.61 9.66 -1.73
N GLN A 83 13.32 8.36 -1.83
CA GLN A 83 14.17 7.27 -1.35
C GLN A 83 15.63 7.43 -1.79
N LEU A 84 15.89 7.58 -3.10
CA LEU A 84 17.24 7.69 -3.66
C LEU A 84 18.05 8.89 -3.15
N ARG A 85 17.40 9.88 -2.54
CA ARG A 85 18.01 11.09 -2.00
C ARG A 85 18.17 11.06 -0.48
N LEU A 86 17.54 10.09 0.20
CA LEU A 86 17.58 9.97 1.65
C LEU A 86 18.73 9.04 2.06
N LEU A 87 19.58 9.55 2.96
CA LEU A 87 20.74 8.84 3.52
C LEU A 87 21.58 8.11 2.45
N PRO A 88 22.05 8.78 1.38
CA PRO A 88 22.85 8.11 0.37
C PRO A 88 24.16 7.55 0.97
N GLY A 89 24.66 6.44 0.41
CA GLY A 89 25.86 5.75 0.88
C GLY A 89 25.55 4.60 1.85
N ASP A 90 26.42 4.38 2.83
CA ASP A 90 26.41 3.19 3.69
C ASP A 90 25.17 3.07 4.58
N LEU A 91 24.42 4.15 4.77
CA LEU A 91 23.19 4.16 5.58
C LEU A 91 21.91 4.05 4.73
N HIS A 92 22.03 3.99 3.40
CA HIS A 92 20.87 4.01 2.50
C HIS A 92 19.95 2.80 2.69
N TRP A 93 20.52 1.67 3.11
CA TRP A 93 19.75 0.45 3.39
C TRP A 93 18.67 0.67 4.47
N ILE A 94 18.86 1.61 5.41
CA ILE A 94 17.85 1.92 6.44
C ILE A 94 16.59 2.43 5.76
N ILE A 95 16.73 3.34 4.79
CA ILE A 95 15.59 3.86 4.03
C ILE A 95 14.97 2.76 3.17
N GLN A 96 15.77 1.87 2.59
CA GLN A 96 15.26 0.73 1.82
C GLN A 96 14.42 -0.22 2.69
N VAL A 97 14.88 -0.57 3.89
CA VAL A 97 14.12 -1.36 4.88
C VAL A 97 12.84 -0.62 5.29
N CYS A 98 12.94 0.65 5.64
CA CYS A 98 11.78 1.45 6.05
C CYS A 98 10.72 1.48 4.94
N HIS A 99 11.11 1.75 3.70
CA HIS A 99 10.19 1.77 2.57
C HIS A 99 9.57 0.40 2.29
N LEU A 100 10.36 -0.68 2.38
CA LEU A 100 9.86 -2.05 2.25
C LEU A 100 8.78 -2.35 3.30
N LEU A 101 9.05 -2.05 4.58
CA LEU A 101 8.10 -2.27 5.67
C LEU A 101 6.84 -1.41 5.51
N LEU A 102 6.98 -0.16 5.06
CA LEU A 102 5.86 0.70 4.71
C LEU A 102 5.02 0.06 3.58
N GLY A 103 5.66 -0.47 2.52
CA GLY A 103 4.98 -1.16 1.42
C GLY A 103 4.21 -2.40 1.88
N VAL A 104 4.82 -3.25 2.69
CA VAL A 104 4.16 -4.42 3.31
C VAL A 104 3.00 -3.99 4.20
N GLY A 105 3.17 -2.90 4.97
CA GLY A 105 2.13 -2.31 5.79
C GLY A 105 0.90 -1.89 4.98
N ALA A 106 1.08 -1.31 3.79
CA ALA A 106 -0.03 -0.94 2.91
C ALA A 106 -0.88 -2.15 2.50
N ILE A 107 -0.23 -3.29 2.19
CA ILE A 107 -0.92 -4.55 1.89
C ILE A 107 -1.68 -5.03 3.14
N ALA A 108 -1.02 -5.06 4.31
CA ALA A 108 -1.64 -5.49 5.56
C ALA A 108 -2.87 -4.64 5.94
N PHE A 109 -2.80 -3.31 5.81
CA PHE A 109 -3.94 -2.43 6.05
C PHE A 109 -5.13 -2.77 5.16
N SER A 110 -4.91 -3.05 3.88
CA SER A 110 -5.99 -3.39 2.95
C SER A 110 -6.74 -4.67 3.36
N GLU A 111 -6.00 -5.68 3.81
CA GLU A 111 -6.56 -6.96 4.26
C GLU A 111 -7.39 -6.80 5.54
N ILE A 112 -6.85 -6.03 6.50
CA ILE A 112 -7.52 -5.76 7.78
C ILE A 112 -8.79 -4.93 7.57
N ILE A 113 -8.71 -3.85 6.79
CA ILE A 113 -9.85 -2.96 6.52
C ILE A 113 -10.94 -3.72 5.76
N ALA A 114 -10.59 -4.46 4.70
CA ALA A 114 -11.55 -5.23 3.94
C ALA A 114 -12.22 -6.31 4.81
N GLY A 115 -11.46 -7.02 5.64
CA GLY A 115 -12.00 -8.02 6.56
C GLY A 115 -13.01 -7.44 7.56
N ARG A 116 -12.75 -6.22 8.08
CA ARG A 116 -13.68 -5.53 8.99
C ARG A 116 -14.90 -4.97 8.26
N ALA A 117 -14.70 -4.33 7.12
CA ALA A 117 -15.76 -3.70 6.35
C ALA A 117 -16.75 -4.69 5.71
N LEU A 118 -16.31 -5.93 5.45
CA LEU A 118 -17.16 -6.98 4.87
C LEU A 118 -17.92 -7.80 5.93
N LYS A 119 -17.43 -7.87 7.16
CA LYS A 119 -18.13 -8.56 8.27
C LYS A 119 -19.44 -7.89 8.68
N GLY A 120 -19.59 -6.59 8.40
CA GLY A 120 -20.83 -5.84 8.68
C GLY A 120 -21.95 -6.02 7.65
N LEU A 121 -21.76 -6.85 6.61
CA LEU A 121 -22.78 -7.07 5.57
C LEU A 121 -23.56 -8.37 5.82
N PRO A 122 -24.91 -8.38 5.67
CA PRO A 122 -25.69 -9.60 5.63
C PRO A 122 -25.14 -10.55 4.55
N ARG A 123 -25.03 -11.86 4.84
CA ARG A 123 -24.71 -12.84 3.80
C ARG A 123 -25.87 -12.89 2.80
N PRO A 124 -25.62 -12.87 1.48
CA PRO A 124 -26.67 -13.15 0.51
C PRO A 124 -27.22 -14.57 0.77
N ALA A 125 -28.55 -14.67 0.77
CA ALA A 125 -29.29 -15.94 0.90
C ALA A 125 -29.10 -16.83 -0.33
#